data_AF-A0A537PC65-F1
#
_entry.id   AF-A0A537PC65-F1
#
_cell.length_a   1.000
_cell.length_b   1.000
_cell.length_c   1.000
_cell.angle_alpha   90.00
_cell.angle_beta   90.00
_cell.angle_gamma   90.00
#
_symmetry.space_group_name_H-M   'P 1'
#
loop_
_entity.id
_entity.type
_entity.pdbx_description
1 polymer ?
#
loop_
_entity_poly.entity_id
_entity_poly.type
_entity_poly.pdbx_seq_one_letter_code
_entity_poly.pdbx_strand_id
1 'polypeptide(L)'
;MPGGGMALIETANIGATREELPVEVAGRDCVLLSVRDTGTGMSPEVLERAFEPFFTTKEIGKGTGLGLSMVFGVVRQSGGTVRICSRLREGTIVQIYLPRAHEAAASTVDRVRLAGTARGAHILVVDDDSDVRWIIAQDLQAMGCIVTEAESGRAALAILEQNQPCDLMVTDLVMPGLSGLDTLRLAHRSRPDLKVLFTSGYADLSRFGDNLRNHPLLRKPFKQETLADAVQAALHGYSDEPHNVVPLQRDRR
;
A
#
# COMPACT_ATOMS: atom_id res chain seq x y z
N MET A 1 -13.84 -21.78 4.23
CA MET A 1 -14.47 -22.84 3.40
C MET A 1 -13.61 -24.11 3.46
N PRO A 2 -13.71 -24.89 4.55
CA PRO A 2 -12.77 -26.00 4.82
C PRO A 2 -12.80 -27.13 3.77
N GLY A 3 -13.93 -27.30 3.05
CA GLY A 3 -14.09 -28.29 1.98
C GLY A 3 -14.13 -27.70 0.56
N GLY A 4 -13.66 -26.46 0.38
CA GLY A 4 -13.89 -25.69 -0.85
C GLY A 4 -15.24 -24.97 -0.86
N GLY A 5 -15.49 -24.17 -1.90
CA GLY A 5 -16.72 -23.39 -2.05
C GLY A 5 -16.59 -22.32 -3.12
N MET A 6 -17.66 -21.56 -3.34
CA MET A 6 -17.69 -20.44 -4.26
C MET A 6 -17.62 -19.12 -3.49
N ALA A 7 -16.79 -18.20 -3.98
CA ALA A 7 -16.85 -16.80 -3.62
C ALA A 7 -17.29 -15.99 -4.86
N LEU A 8 -18.24 -15.09 -4.68
CA LEU A 8 -18.75 -14.19 -5.70
C LEU A 8 -18.46 -12.76 -5.25
N ILE A 9 -17.83 -11.99 -6.15
CA ILE A 9 -17.56 -10.56 -5.94
C ILE A 9 -18.37 -9.79 -6.97
N GLU A 10 -19.20 -8.87 -6.50
CA GLU A 10 -20.07 -8.04 -7.33
C GLU A 10 -19.84 -6.57 -7.02
N THR A 11 -19.92 -5.73 -8.06
CA THR A 11 -19.88 -4.28 -7.89
C THR A 11 -21.06 -3.64 -8.63
N ALA A 12 -21.60 -2.57 -8.06
CA ALA A 12 -22.69 -1.84 -8.68
C ALA A 12 -22.65 -0.35 -8.32
N ASN A 13 -23.02 0.50 -9.27
CA ASN A 13 -23.35 1.90 -8.99
C ASN A 13 -24.81 1.96 -8.51
N ILE A 14 -25.03 2.58 -7.35
CA ILE A 14 -26.34 2.74 -6.74
C ILE A 14 -26.68 4.22 -6.69
N GLY A 15 -27.79 4.59 -7.35
CA GLY A 15 -28.28 5.96 -7.37
C GLY A 15 -28.91 6.38 -6.03
N ALA A 16 -28.85 7.68 -5.75
CA ALA A 16 -29.40 8.30 -4.54
C ALA A 16 -30.89 8.00 -4.27
N THR A 17 -31.66 7.69 -5.31
CA THR A 17 -33.12 7.46 -5.25
C THR A 17 -33.49 6.00 -4.95
N ARG A 18 -32.52 5.11 -4.70
CA ARG A 18 -32.83 3.70 -4.43
C ARG A 18 -33.35 3.54 -2.99
N GLU A 19 -34.53 2.95 -2.86
CA GLU A 19 -35.26 2.83 -1.59
C GLU A 19 -34.63 1.82 -0.59
N GLU A 20 -33.79 0.90 -1.08
CA GLU A 20 -33.18 -0.18 -0.27
C GLU A 20 -31.76 0.14 0.24
N LEU A 21 -31.41 1.41 0.36
CA LEU A 21 -30.09 1.82 0.86
C LEU A 21 -30.01 1.77 2.39
N PRO A 22 -28.84 1.45 2.96
CA PRO A 22 -28.58 1.75 4.36
C PRO A 22 -28.81 3.22 4.68
N VAL A 23 -29.36 3.50 5.87
CA VAL A 23 -29.72 4.86 6.29
C VAL A 23 -28.52 5.82 6.22
N GLU A 24 -27.31 5.34 6.45
CA GLU A 24 -26.10 6.17 6.45
C GLU A 24 -25.68 6.64 5.06
N VAL A 25 -26.16 5.99 3.99
CA VAL A 25 -25.89 6.36 2.59
C VAL A 25 -27.18 6.69 1.82
N ALA A 26 -28.32 6.72 2.50
CA ALA A 26 -29.60 7.06 1.88
C ALA A 26 -29.59 8.47 1.30
N GLY A 27 -30.18 8.65 0.11
CA GLY A 27 -30.21 9.94 -0.58
C GLY A 27 -28.87 10.36 -1.20
N ARG A 28 -27.89 9.45 -1.31
CA ARG A 28 -26.58 9.70 -1.93
C ARG A 28 -26.26 8.66 -2.98
N ASP A 29 -25.57 9.08 -4.04
CA ASP A 29 -25.00 8.12 -4.98
C ASP A 29 -23.86 7.38 -4.30
N CYS A 30 -23.87 6.05 -4.40
CA CYS A 30 -22.85 5.20 -3.80
C CYS A 30 -22.44 4.06 -4.72
N VAL A 31 -21.28 3.47 -4.42
CA VAL A 31 -20.80 2.23 -5.03
C VAL A 31 -21.00 1.11 -4.02
N LEU A 32 -21.60 0.02 -4.47
CA LEU A 32 -21.71 -1.24 -3.74
C LEU A 32 -20.58 -2.18 -4.16
N LEU A 33 -19.86 -2.73 -3.19
CA LEU A 33 -19.02 -3.92 -3.33
C LEU A 33 -19.62 -5.02 -2.46
N SER A 34 -20.02 -6.14 -3.06
CA SER A 34 -20.59 -7.30 -2.37
C SER A 34 -19.66 -8.49 -2.51
N VAL A 35 -19.30 -9.11 -1.39
CA VAL A 35 -18.57 -10.38 -1.34
C VAL A 35 -19.47 -11.42 -0.71
N ARG A 36 -19.81 -12.46 -1.47
CA ARG A 36 -20.65 -13.57 -1.04
C ARG A 36 -19.85 -14.87 -1.09
N ASP A 37 -19.91 -15.67 -0.04
CA ASP A 37 -19.36 -17.02 -0.01
C ASP A 37 -20.42 -18.08 0.31
N THR A 38 -20.17 -19.32 -0.09
CA THR A 38 -21.00 -20.50 0.23
C THR A 38 -20.42 -21.33 1.39
N GLY A 39 -19.68 -20.69 2.29
CA GLY A 39 -19.03 -21.32 3.42
C GLY A 39 -20.00 -21.71 4.54
N THR A 40 -19.45 -21.94 5.73
CA THR A 40 -20.21 -22.40 6.89
C THR A 40 -21.07 -21.31 7.53
N GLY A 41 -20.90 -20.06 7.13
CA GLY A 41 -21.53 -18.90 7.76
C GLY A 41 -21.18 -18.75 9.25
N MET A 42 -21.92 -17.89 9.94
CA MET A 42 -21.75 -17.53 11.35
C MET A 42 -23.04 -17.74 12.13
N SER A 43 -22.92 -18.06 13.42
CA SER A 43 -24.05 -18.01 14.36
C SER A 43 -24.42 -16.56 14.66
N PRO A 44 -25.63 -16.28 15.19
CA PRO A 44 -26.04 -14.93 15.59
C PRO A 44 -25.04 -14.27 16.56
N GLU A 45 -24.58 -15.01 17.57
CA GLU A 45 -23.61 -14.53 18.57
C GLU A 45 -22.26 -14.14 17.94
N VAL A 46 -21.80 -14.90 16.95
CA VAL A 46 -20.55 -14.59 16.22
C VAL A 46 -20.75 -13.39 15.30
N LEU A 47 -21.92 -13.29 14.66
CA LEU A 47 -22.25 -12.21 13.74
C LEU A 47 -22.28 -10.85 14.45
N GLU A 48 -22.90 -10.78 15.65
CA GLU A 48 -22.98 -9.57 16.46
C GLU A 48 -21.60 -9.01 16.81
N ARG A 49 -20.64 -9.91 17.04
CA ARG A 49 -19.28 -9.59 17.47
C ARG A 49 -18.29 -9.53 16.31
N ALA A 50 -18.71 -9.81 15.09
CA ALA A 50 -17.81 -9.99 13.95
C ALA A 50 -16.97 -8.74 13.64
N PHE A 51 -17.47 -7.54 13.97
CA PHE A 51 -16.75 -6.28 13.80
C PHE A 51 -15.90 -5.87 15.02
N GLU A 52 -15.95 -6.63 16.13
CA GLU A 52 -15.13 -6.34 17.31
C GLU A 52 -13.64 -6.57 17.01
N PRO A 53 -12.76 -5.61 17.32
CA PRO A 53 -11.32 -5.81 17.19
C PRO A 53 -10.86 -7.03 18.00
N PHE A 54 -9.96 -7.81 17.40
CA PHE A 54 -9.36 -9.02 17.99
C PHE A 54 -10.33 -10.20 18.22
N PHE A 55 -11.61 -10.06 17.87
CA PHE A 55 -12.54 -11.19 17.92
C PHE A 55 -12.26 -12.17 16.78
N THR A 56 -12.08 -13.45 17.12
CA THR A 56 -11.85 -14.52 16.14
C THR A 56 -12.41 -15.85 16.64
N THR A 57 -13.02 -16.61 15.75
CA THR A 57 -13.43 -18.01 15.99
C THR A 57 -12.37 -19.02 15.55
N LYS A 58 -11.25 -18.54 15.00
CA LYS A 58 -10.14 -19.38 14.53
C LYS A 58 -9.24 -19.79 15.70
N GLU A 59 -8.50 -20.88 15.48
CA GLU A 59 -7.47 -21.34 16.42
C GLU A 59 -6.46 -20.24 16.74
N ILE A 60 -5.86 -20.33 17.93
CA ILE A 60 -4.82 -19.42 18.42
C ILE A 60 -3.70 -19.34 17.38
N GLY A 61 -3.36 -18.13 16.93
CA GLY A 61 -2.32 -17.87 15.93
C GLY A 61 -2.76 -17.94 14.47
N LYS A 62 -4.00 -18.37 14.15
CA LYS A 62 -4.50 -18.48 12.75
C LYS A 62 -5.44 -17.37 12.31
N GLY A 63 -5.59 -16.34 13.13
CA GLY A 63 -6.36 -15.14 12.81
C GLY A 63 -6.19 -14.09 13.88
N THR A 64 -5.80 -12.88 13.48
CA THR A 64 -5.64 -11.73 14.38
C THR A 64 -6.97 -11.19 14.87
N GLY A 65 -8.08 -11.56 14.24
CA GLY A 65 -9.41 -11.00 14.51
C GLY A 65 -9.56 -9.54 14.09
N LEU A 66 -8.64 -9.01 13.25
CA LEU A 66 -8.64 -7.59 12.88
C LEU A 66 -9.23 -7.28 11.51
N GLY A 67 -9.41 -8.30 10.65
CA GLY A 67 -9.78 -8.08 9.24
C GLY A 67 -11.09 -7.30 9.09
N LEU A 68 -12.18 -7.80 9.67
CA LEU A 68 -13.49 -7.15 9.52
C LEU A 68 -13.60 -5.84 10.30
N SER A 69 -12.93 -5.72 11.45
CA SER A 69 -12.86 -4.45 12.20
C SER A 69 -12.10 -3.37 11.42
N MET A 70 -11.03 -3.72 10.70
CA MET A 70 -10.32 -2.79 9.83
C MET A 70 -11.17 -2.36 8.65
N VAL A 71 -11.87 -3.30 8.00
CA VAL A 71 -12.82 -2.99 6.91
C VAL A 71 -13.88 -2.00 7.40
N PHE A 72 -14.50 -2.26 8.55
CA PHE A 72 -15.48 -1.35 9.13
C PHE A 72 -14.89 0.04 9.38
N GLY A 73 -13.69 0.12 9.97
CA GLY A 73 -12.99 1.39 10.23
C GLY A 73 -12.71 2.19 8.96
N VAL A 74 -12.12 1.57 7.94
CA VAL A 74 -11.78 2.22 6.66
C VAL A 74 -13.04 2.70 5.95
N VAL A 75 -14.09 1.88 5.91
CA VAL A 75 -15.34 2.23 5.24
C VAL A 75 -16.03 3.40 5.96
N ARG A 76 -16.08 3.39 7.30
CA ARG A 76 -16.63 4.51 8.08
C ARG A 76 -15.83 5.80 7.90
N GLN A 77 -14.50 5.74 7.91
CA GLN A 77 -13.62 6.89 7.65
C GLN A 77 -13.82 7.46 6.25
N SER A 78 -14.18 6.60 5.29
CA SER A 78 -14.50 6.98 3.92
C SER A 78 -15.94 7.50 3.75
N GLY A 79 -16.69 7.70 4.84
CA GLY A 79 -18.09 8.15 4.81
C GLY A 79 -19.09 7.09 4.33
N GLY A 80 -18.68 5.82 4.29
CA GLY A 80 -19.50 4.69 3.87
C GLY A 80 -20.09 3.89 5.03
N THR A 81 -20.66 2.73 4.69
CA THR A 81 -21.15 1.76 5.68
C THR A 81 -20.98 0.32 5.20
N VAL A 82 -20.95 -0.62 6.15
CA VAL A 82 -20.82 -2.05 5.88
C VAL A 82 -22.03 -2.78 6.44
N ARG A 83 -22.59 -3.71 5.67
CA ARG A 83 -23.59 -4.68 6.13
C ARG A 83 -23.03 -6.08 6.02
N ILE A 84 -23.37 -6.91 6.99
CA ILE A 84 -23.03 -8.33 6.98
C ILE A 84 -24.28 -9.15 7.25
N CYS A 85 -24.51 -10.15 6.40
CA CYS A 85 -25.57 -11.12 6.56
C CYS A 85 -24.95 -12.51 6.48
N SER A 86 -25.12 -13.30 7.53
CA SER A 86 -24.56 -14.65 7.58
C SER A 86 -25.52 -15.57 8.29
N ARG A 87 -25.61 -16.82 7.83
CA ARG A 87 -26.39 -17.88 8.46
C ARG A 87 -25.60 -19.16 8.44
N LEU A 88 -25.66 -19.92 9.53
CA LEU A 88 -24.99 -21.21 9.63
C LEU A 88 -25.37 -22.11 8.45
N ARG A 89 -24.36 -22.62 7.77
CA ARG A 89 -24.42 -23.51 6.58
C ARG A 89 -24.98 -22.90 5.30
N GLU A 90 -25.31 -21.61 5.29
CA GLU A 90 -25.77 -20.90 4.08
C GLU A 90 -24.70 -19.95 3.52
N GLY A 91 -23.64 -19.67 4.28
CA GLY A 91 -22.55 -18.79 3.89
C GLY A 91 -22.69 -17.37 4.45
N THR A 92 -21.92 -16.44 3.87
CA THR A 92 -21.87 -15.04 4.32
C THR A 92 -21.93 -14.10 3.12
N ILE A 93 -22.59 -12.95 3.32
CA ILE A 93 -22.58 -11.81 2.41
C ILE A 93 -22.07 -10.61 3.18
N VAL A 94 -21.01 -9.98 2.69
CA VAL A 94 -20.50 -8.69 3.18
C VAL A 94 -20.71 -7.66 2.09
N GLN A 95 -21.46 -6.60 2.41
CA GLN A 95 -21.76 -5.50 1.49
C GLN A 95 -21.13 -4.22 2.00
N ILE A 96 -20.30 -3.60 1.18
CA ILE A 96 -19.63 -2.33 1.45
C ILE A 96 -20.26 -1.27 0.56
N TYR A 97 -20.73 -0.19 1.18
CA TYR A 97 -21.31 0.96 0.50
C TYR A 97 -20.37 2.15 0.70
N LEU A 98 -19.87 2.71 -0.40
CA LEU A 98 -18.99 3.88 -0.37
C LEU A 98 -19.63 5.04 -1.13
N PRO A 99 -19.55 6.29 -0.63
CA PRO A 99 -20.00 7.45 -1.39
C PRO A 99 -19.32 7.50 -2.77
N ARG A 100 -20.07 7.86 -3.81
CA ARG A 100 -19.52 8.04 -5.14
C ARG A 100 -18.53 9.20 -5.12
N ALA A 101 -17.31 8.98 -5.61
CA ALA A 101 -16.39 10.06 -5.91
C ALA A 101 -16.91 10.87 -7.11
N HIS A 102 -16.98 12.19 -6.96
CA HIS A 102 -17.37 13.11 -8.03
C HIS A 102 -16.17 13.72 -8.75
N GLU A 103 -14.98 13.61 -8.15
CA GLU A 103 -13.72 13.91 -8.83
C GLU A 103 -13.45 12.81 -9.87
N ALA A 104 -13.08 13.23 -11.07
CA ALA A 104 -12.60 12.30 -12.07
C ALA A 104 -11.38 11.56 -11.50
N ALA A 105 -11.36 10.23 -11.61
CA ALA A 105 -10.14 9.47 -11.37
C ALA A 105 -9.01 10.13 -12.17
N ALA A 106 -7.85 10.35 -11.54
CA ALA A 106 -6.70 11.01 -12.16
C ALA A 106 -6.57 10.53 -13.61
N SER A 107 -6.69 11.48 -14.54
CA SER A 107 -6.84 11.15 -15.95
C SER A 107 -5.60 10.40 -16.43
N THR A 108 -5.69 9.65 -17.53
CA THR A 108 -4.50 9.12 -18.21
C THR A 108 -3.49 10.24 -18.52
N VAL A 109 -3.95 11.48 -18.68
CA VAL A 109 -3.09 12.66 -18.85
C VAL A 109 -2.36 13.03 -17.55
N ASP A 110 -3.00 12.91 -16.39
CA ASP A 110 -2.33 13.08 -15.09
C ASP A 110 -1.33 11.95 -14.84
N ARG A 111 -1.67 10.69 -15.17
CA ARG A 111 -0.71 9.58 -15.14
C ARG A 111 0.47 9.78 -16.09
N VAL A 112 0.24 10.38 -17.26
CA VAL A 112 1.29 10.74 -18.22
C VAL A 112 2.12 11.95 -17.76
N ARG A 113 1.54 12.89 -17.01
CA ARG A 113 2.32 13.96 -16.34
C ARG A 113 3.15 13.40 -15.18
N LEU A 114 2.59 12.50 -14.38
CA LEU A 114 3.32 11.73 -13.37
C LEU A 114 4.42 10.84 -13.98
N ALA A 115 4.24 10.36 -15.21
CA ALA A 115 5.26 9.58 -15.90
C ALA A 115 6.56 10.36 -16.15
N GLY A 116 6.49 11.71 -16.23
CA GLY A 116 7.65 12.62 -16.23
C GLY A 116 8.91 12.07 -16.91
N THR A 117 10.05 12.29 -16.27
CA THR A 117 11.37 11.75 -16.65
C THR A 117 11.61 10.31 -16.19
N ALA A 118 10.67 9.73 -15.43
CA ALA A 118 10.77 8.37 -14.91
C ALA A 118 10.37 7.31 -15.94
N ARG A 119 9.65 7.69 -17.01
CA ARG A 119 9.26 6.77 -18.07
C ARG A 119 10.49 6.11 -18.71
N GLY A 120 10.49 4.78 -18.73
CA GLY A 120 11.60 3.96 -19.25
C GLY A 120 12.75 3.76 -18.27
N ALA A 121 12.73 4.39 -17.08
CA ALA A 121 13.73 4.14 -16.05
C ALA A 121 13.60 2.70 -15.52
N HIS A 122 14.75 2.05 -15.31
CA HIS A 122 14.85 0.72 -14.74
C HIS A 122 14.89 0.81 -13.21
N ILE A 123 13.83 0.36 -12.54
CA ILE A 123 13.68 0.47 -11.10
C ILE A 123 13.69 -0.92 -10.47
N LEU A 124 14.58 -1.13 -9.49
CA LEU A 124 14.61 -2.33 -8.66
C LEU A 124 13.79 -2.08 -7.39
N VAL A 125 12.70 -2.82 -7.21
CA VAL A 125 11.86 -2.76 -6.00
C VAL A 125 12.25 -3.89 -5.05
N VAL A 126 12.59 -3.55 -3.82
CA VAL A 126 13.05 -4.50 -2.80
C VAL A 126 12.20 -4.36 -1.54
N ASP A 127 11.44 -5.38 -1.20
CA ASP A 127 10.57 -5.41 -0.03
C ASP A 127 10.31 -6.88 0.34
N ASP A 128 10.25 -7.26 1.60
CA ASP A 128 9.98 -8.65 2.01
C ASP A 128 8.48 -8.98 2.00
N ASP A 129 7.61 -7.98 2.10
CA ASP A 129 6.16 -8.14 1.99
C ASP A 129 5.75 -8.19 0.50
N SER A 130 5.18 -9.32 0.08
CA SER A 130 4.78 -9.53 -1.31
C SER A 130 3.69 -8.57 -1.78
N ASP A 131 2.76 -8.21 -0.91
CA ASP A 131 1.62 -7.36 -1.27
C ASP A 131 2.10 -5.91 -1.43
N VAL A 132 2.96 -5.45 -0.52
CA VAL A 132 3.56 -4.12 -0.61
C VAL A 132 4.47 -4.01 -1.85
N ARG A 133 5.33 -5.02 -2.07
CA ARG A 133 6.22 -5.07 -3.25
C ARG A 133 5.42 -5.00 -4.55
N TRP A 134 4.35 -5.78 -4.65
CA TRP A 134 3.49 -5.81 -5.83
C TRP A 134 2.79 -4.47 -6.09
N ILE A 135 2.24 -3.82 -5.04
CA ILE A 135 1.59 -2.51 -5.18
C ILE A 135 2.57 -1.46 -5.70
N ILE A 136 3.76 -1.38 -5.11
CA ILE A 136 4.81 -0.43 -5.54
C ILE A 136 5.19 -0.71 -7.01
N ALA A 137 5.38 -1.97 -7.37
CA ALA A 137 5.72 -2.36 -8.73
C ALA A 137 4.62 -1.96 -9.74
N GLN A 138 3.34 -2.18 -9.41
CA GLN A 138 2.22 -1.77 -10.25
C GLN A 138 2.14 -0.26 -10.43
N ASP A 139 2.36 0.51 -9.36
CA ASP A 139 2.35 1.96 -9.43
C ASP A 139 3.50 2.49 -10.31
N LEU A 140 4.70 1.93 -10.20
CA LEU A 140 5.85 2.27 -11.03
C LEU A 140 5.64 1.89 -12.50
N GLN A 141 5.09 0.71 -12.77
CA GLN A 141 4.74 0.27 -14.13
C GLN A 141 3.68 1.19 -14.76
N ALA A 142 2.69 1.64 -13.97
CA ALA A 142 1.67 2.59 -14.43
C ALA A 142 2.26 3.96 -14.80
N MET A 143 3.41 4.34 -14.21
CA MET A 143 4.20 5.52 -14.61
C MET A 143 5.09 5.27 -15.83
N GLY A 144 5.12 4.04 -16.36
CA GLY A 144 5.91 3.66 -17.52
C GLY A 144 7.36 3.31 -17.21
N CYS A 145 7.70 3.04 -15.93
CA CYS A 145 9.00 2.51 -15.54
C CYS A 145 9.12 1.02 -15.89
N ILE A 146 10.34 0.53 -16.07
CA ILE A 146 10.65 -0.89 -16.21
C ILE A 146 11.03 -1.40 -14.82
N VAL A 147 10.23 -2.32 -14.26
CA VAL A 147 10.39 -2.74 -12.87
C VAL A 147 10.93 -4.17 -12.78
N THR A 148 11.95 -4.35 -11.94
CA THR A 148 12.42 -5.64 -11.46
C THR A 148 12.14 -5.76 -9.97
N GLU A 149 11.64 -6.90 -9.51
CA GLU A 149 11.28 -7.12 -8.11
C GLU A 149 12.30 -8.03 -7.40
N ALA A 150 12.54 -7.77 -6.12
CA ALA A 150 13.36 -8.60 -5.23
C ALA A 150 12.69 -8.73 -3.85
N GLU A 151 12.59 -9.96 -3.36
CA GLU A 151 11.96 -10.26 -2.05
C GLU A 151 12.89 -10.03 -0.84
N SER A 152 14.16 -9.70 -1.07
CA SER A 152 15.12 -9.46 0.00
C SER A 152 16.34 -8.71 -0.50
N GLY A 153 17.10 -8.12 0.42
CA GLY A 153 18.39 -7.50 0.10
C GLY A 153 19.38 -8.44 -0.61
N ARG A 154 19.36 -9.74 -0.29
CA ARG A 154 20.21 -10.74 -0.97
C ARG A 154 19.79 -10.96 -2.42
N ALA A 155 18.48 -11.09 -2.66
CA ALA A 155 17.95 -11.22 -4.02
C ALA A 155 18.26 -9.96 -4.84
N ALA A 156 18.13 -8.78 -4.24
CA ALA A 156 18.47 -7.52 -4.87
C ALA A 156 19.95 -7.46 -5.30
N LEU A 157 20.88 -7.85 -4.42
CA LEU A 157 22.30 -7.91 -4.75
C LEU A 157 22.60 -8.88 -5.90
N ALA A 158 22.00 -10.08 -5.88
CA ALA A 158 22.17 -11.06 -6.96
C ALA A 158 21.67 -10.55 -8.32
N ILE A 159 20.62 -9.72 -8.34
CA ILE A 159 20.13 -9.06 -9.56
C ILE A 159 21.10 -7.98 -10.02
N LEU A 160 21.60 -7.15 -9.09
CA LEU A 160 22.55 -6.08 -9.41
C LEU A 160 23.89 -6.63 -9.93
N GLU A 161 24.33 -7.80 -9.46
CA GLU A 161 25.53 -8.51 -9.92
C GLU A 161 25.42 -9.01 -11.38
N GLN A 162 24.20 -9.27 -11.88
CA GLN A 162 23.96 -9.70 -13.27
C GLN A 162 24.14 -8.57 -14.29
N ASN A 163 24.59 -7.40 -13.85
CA ASN A 163 24.83 -6.23 -14.68
C ASN A 163 23.61 -5.70 -15.46
N GLN A 164 22.40 -5.99 -14.99
CA GLN A 164 21.17 -5.44 -15.56
C GLN A 164 21.08 -3.92 -15.33
N PRO A 165 20.48 -3.15 -16.26
CA PRO A 165 20.22 -1.72 -16.06
C PRO A 165 19.40 -1.49 -14.78
N CYS A 166 19.83 -0.54 -13.95
CA CYS A 166 19.14 -0.15 -12.73
C CYS A 166 19.48 1.31 -12.42
N ASP A 167 18.51 2.19 -12.66
CA ASP A 167 18.64 3.64 -12.47
C ASP A 167 18.30 4.06 -11.04
N LEU A 168 17.43 3.29 -10.37
CA LEU A 168 16.99 3.55 -8.99
C LEU A 168 16.65 2.23 -8.29
N MET A 169 17.10 2.09 -7.04
CA MET A 169 16.61 1.05 -6.13
C MET A 169 15.59 1.66 -5.15
N VAL A 170 14.35 1.19 -5.19
CA VAL A 170 13.33 1.49 -4.18
C VAL A 170 13.34 0.34 -3.18
N THR A 171 13.75 0.57 -1.94
CA THR A 171 13.94 -0.53 -0.96
C THR A 171 13.29 -0.22 0.38
N ASP A 172 12.64 -1.22 0.96
CA ASP A 172 12.25 -1.15 2.36
C ASP A 172 13.48 -1.12 3.26
N LEU A 173 13.37 -0.35 4.34
CA LEU A 173 14.46 -0.16 5.28
C LEU A 173 14.64 -1.39 6.17
N VAL A 174 13.54 -2.02 6.59
CA VAL A 174 13.53 -3.05 7.63
C VAL A 174 13.06 -4.36 7.02
N MET A 175 14.03 -5.10 6.48
CA MET A 175 13.80 -6.44 5.96
C MET A 175 14.57 -7.49 6.79
N PRO A 176 14.07 -8.74 6.87
CA PRO A 176 14.82 -9.84 7.45
C PRO A 176 16.18 -10.07 6.77
N GLY A 177 17.21 -10.34 7.58
CA GLY A 177 18.56 -10.59 7.09
C GLY A 177 19.32 -9.31 6.76
N LEU A 178 19.19 -8.81 5.53
CA LEU A 178 19.85 -7.57 5.11
C LEU A 178 18.85 -6.42 5.09
N SER A 179 19.12 -5.38 5.89
CA SER A 179 18.35 -4.13 5.84
C SER A 179 18.50 -3.46 4.46
N GLY A 180 17.57 -2.57 4.10
CA GLY A 180 17.70 -1.78 2.87
C GLY A 180 19.00 -0.97 2.84
N LEU A 181 19.41 -0.41 3.99
CA LEU A 181 20.63 0.36 4.11
C LEU A 181 21.89 -0.50 3.92
N ASP A 182 21.93 -1.70 4.51
CA ASP A 182 23.06 -2.62 4.33
C ASP A 182 23.11 -3.15 2.90
N THR A 183 21.95 -3.38 2.29
CA THR A 183 21.82 -3.73 0.87
C THR A 183 22.43 -2.66 -0.01
N LEU A 184 22.10 -1.38 0.22
CA LEU A 184 22.69 -0.26 -0.51
C LEU A 184 24.22 -0.20 -0.35
N ARG A 185 24.71 -0.31 0.89
CA ARG A 185 26.15 -0.27 1.18
C ARG A 185 26.92 -1.37 0.45
N LEU A 186 26.34 -2.56 0.34
CA LEU A 186 26.93 -3.67 -0.40
C LEU A 186 26.84 -3.44 -1.91
N ALA A 187 25.70 -2.96 -2.41
CA ALA A 187 25.51 -2.63 -3.82
C ALA A 187 26.48 -1.55 -4.31
N HIS A 188 26.76 -0.53 -3.50
CA HIS A 188 27.70 0.56 -3.82
C HIS A 188 29.15 0.10 -4.02
N ARG A 189 29.51 -1.12 -3.59
CA ARG A 189 30.84 -1.68 -3.89
C ARG A 189 31.03 -1.99 -5.37
N SER A 190 29.95 -2.36 -6.07
CA SER A 190 29.95 -2.66 -7.50
C SER A 190 29.26 -1.59 -8.35
N ARG A 191 28.36 -0.80 -7.75
CA ARG A 191 27.59 0.26 -8.40
C ARG A 191 27.59 1.55 -7.57
N PRO A 192 28.70 2.30 -7.57
CA PRO A 192 28.84 3.51 -6.74
C PRO A 192 27.78 4.58 -7.01
N ASP A 193 27.30 4.67 -8.25
CA ASP A 193 26.33 5.69 -8.69
C ASP A 193 24.87 5.24 -8.54
N LEU A 194 24.60 4.07 -7.95
CA LEU A 194 23.25 3.56 -7.77
C LEU A 194 22.46 4.49 -6.84
N LYS A 195 21.41 5.10 -7.41
CA LYS A 195 20.45 5.91 -6.66
C LYS A 195 19.55 5.01 -5.82
N VAL A 196 19.11 5.52 -4.68
CA VAL A 196 18.22 4.80 -3.77
C VAL A 196 17.06 5.70 -3.35
N LEU A 197 15.89 5.09 -3.15
CA LEU A 197 14.75 5.64 -2.43
C LEU A 197 14.36 4.64 -1.35
N PHE A 198 14.50 5.03 -0.09
CA PHE A 198 14.08 4.16 1.02
C PHE A 198 12.57 4.26 1.24
N THR A 199 11.95 3.15 1.65
CA THR A 199 10.60 3.17 2.22
C THR A 199 10.66 2.75 3.69
N SER A 200 9.82 3.36 4.54
CA SER A 200 9.77 3.03 5.98
C SER A 200 8.37 3.07 6.55
N GLY A 201 8.06 2.18 7.48
CA GLY A 201 6.88 2.27 8.35
C GLY A 201 7.05 3.26 9.51
N TYR A 202 5.97 3.44 10.28
CA TYR A 202 5.92 4.38 11.41
C TYR A 202 6.95 4.11 12.51
N ALA A 203 7.40 2.86 12.70
CA ALA A 203 8.28 2.45 13.78
C ALA A 203 9.79 2.48 13.43
N ASP A 204 10.14 2.70 12.16
CA ASP A 204 11.48 2.38 11.65
C ASP A 204 12.45 3.57 11.74
N LEU A 205 11.93 4.80 11.69
CA LEU A 205 12.72 6.04 11.68
C LEU A 205 13.62 6.22 12.92
N SER A 206 13.17 5.75 14.08
CA SER A 206 13.91 5.86 15.35
C SER A 206 15.15 4.97 15.38
N ARG A 207 15.22 3.91 14.57
CA ARG A 207 16.32 2.94 14.54
C ARG A 207 17.50 3.39 13.66
N PHE A 208 17.23 4.18 12.62
CA PHE A 208 18.22 4.50 11.59
C PHE A 208 18.56 5.99 11.48
N GLY A 209 17.77 6.88 12.11
CA GLY A 209 18.05 8.30 12.40
C GLY A 209 19.12 8.98 11.55
N ASP A 210 20.35 9.05 12.07
CA ASP A 210 21.45 9.80 11.44
C ASP A 210 22.00 9.15 10.16
N ASN A 211 21.88 7.84 9.99
CA ASN A 211 22.39 7.12 8.82
C ASN A 211 21.55 7.33 7.55
N LEU A 212 20.37 7.95 7.67
CA LEU A 212 19.45 8.20 6.56
C LEU A 212 19.43 9.66 6.11
N ARG A 213 20.12 10.58 6.80
CA ARG A 213 20.03 12.04 6.54
C ARG A 213 20.35 12.44 5.10
N ASN A 214 21.10 11.62 4.37
CA ASN A 214 21.56 11.92 3.01
C ASN A 214 20.81 11.11 1.93
N HIS A 215 19.76 10.37 2.29
CA HIS A 215 19.02 9.54 1.35
C HIS A 215 17.52 9.89 1.36
N PRO A 216 16.87 9.91 0.20
CA PRO A 216 15.44 10.17 0.14
C PRO A 216 14.69 9.00 0.79
N LEU A 217 13.64 9.34 1.54
CA LEU A 217 12.84 8.40 2.31
C LEU A 217 11.36 8.69 2.10
N LEU A 218 10.61 7.64 1.76
CA LEU A 218 9.17 7.66 1.57
C LEU A 218 8.48 6.90 2.70
N ARG A 219 7.61 7.57 3.46
CA ARG A 219 6.94 6.97 4.62
C ARG A 219 5.68 6.23 4.21
N LYS A 220 5.59 4.95 4.57
CA LYS A 220 4.39 4.11 4.45
C LYS A 220 3.34 4.49 5.51
N PRO A 221 2.03 4.50 5.18
CA PRO A 221 1.46 4.35 3.84
C PRO A 221 1.62 5.64 3.01
N PHE A 222 1.81 5.49 1.71
CA PHE A 222 1.90 6.59 0.75
C PHE A 222 0.94 6.37 -0.43
N LYS A 223 0.57 7.45 -1.10
CA LYS A 223 -0.25 7.39 -2.33
C LYS A 223 0.64 7.26 -3.55
N GLN A 224 0.06 6.83 -4.67
CA GLN A 224 0.73 6.74 -5.97
C GLN A 224 1.39 8.07 -6.37
N GLU A 225 0.74 9.21 -6.09
CA GLU A 225 1.30 10.52 -6.46
C GLU A 225 2.58 10.84 -5.67
N THR A 226 2.58 10.51 -4.38
CA THR A 226 3.75 10.72 -3.52
C THR A 226 4.93 9.82 -3.91
N LEU A 227 4.64 8.59 -4.34
CA LEU A 227 5.67 7.69 -4.89
C LEU A 227 6.27 8.26 -6.17
N ALA A 228 5.45 8.79 -7.07
CA ALA A 228 5.89 9.39 -8.32
C ALA A 228 6.83 10.57 -8.10
N ASP A 229 6.42 11.53 -7.26
CA ASP A 229 7.22 12.71 -6.94
C ASP A 229 8.57 12.32 -6.33
N ALA A 230 8.56 11.34 -5.40
CA ALA A 230 9.77 10.86 -4.75
C ALA A 230 10.72 10.16 -5.74
N VAL A 231 10.19 9.36 -6.66
CA VAL A 231 10.97 8.68 -7.70
C VAL A 231 11.58 9.68 -8.68
N GLN A 232 10.80 10.66 -9.15
CA GLN A 232 11.31 11.72 -10.03
C GLN A 232 12.43 12.51 -9.35
N ALA A 233 12.25 12.92 -8.10
CA ALA A 233 13.27 13.63 -7.33
C ALA A 233 14.53 12.78 -7.14
N ALA A 234 14.39 11.50 -6.80
CA ALA A 234 15.52 10.59 -6.62
C ALA A 234 16.29 10.38 -7.94
N LEU A 235 15.59 10.26 -9.07
CA LEU A 235 16.20 10.09 -10.40
C LEU A 235 16.95 11.34 -10.89
N HIS A 236 16.55 12.56 -10.50
CA HIS A 236 17.24 13.78 -10.92
C HIS A 236 18.48 14.13 -10.09
N GLY A 237 18.68 13.48 -8.94
CA GLY A 237 19.71 13.86 -7.98
C GLY A 237 19.33 15.14 -7.22
N TYR A 238 19.68 15.20 -5.94
CA TYR A 238 19.47 16.39 -5.13
C TYR A 238 20.24 17.56 -5.74
N SER A 239 19.52 18.51 -6.33
CA SER A 239 20.03 19.85 -6.58
C SER A 239 20.04 20.56 -5.24
N ASP A 240 21.20 21.04 -4.80
CA ASP A 240 21.32 21.90 -3.62
C ASP A 240 20.36 23.10 -3.73
N GLU A 241 19.61 23.32 -2.64
CA GLU A 241 19.01 24.58 -2.16
C GLU A 241 17.59 25.01 -2.68
N PRO A 242 16.76 25.67 -1.83
CA PRO A 242 15.72 24.99 -1.04
C PRO A 242 14.40 25.79 -0.96
N HIS A 243 13.38 25.27 -0.25
CA HIS A 243 12.39 26.19 0.37
C HIS A 243 11.81 25.82 1.74
N ASN A 244 12.23 24.75 2.42
CA ASN A 244 11.63 24.37 3.71
C ASN A 244 12.58 24.00 4.86
N VAL A 245 13.86 24.38 4.82
CA VAL A 245 14.80 24.13 5.93
C VAL A 245 15.16 25.44 6.63
N VAL A 246 14.76 25.57 7.90
CA VAL A 246 15.13 26.70 8.77
C VAL A 246 16.49 26.38 9.42
N PRO A 247 17.51 27.25 9.31
CA PRO A 247 18.74 27.13 10.09
C PRO A 247 18.48 27.64 11.51
N LEU A 248 18.68 26.79 12.52
CA LEU A 248 18.78 27.25 13.91
C LEU A 248 20.15 27.91 14.10
N GLN A 249 20.14 29.22 14.33
CA GLN A 249 21.33 30.01 14.62
C GLN A 249 22.08 29.42 15.83
N ARG A 250 23.40 29.28 15.69
CA ARG A 250 24.32 29.10 16.82
C ARG A 250 24.36 30.41 17.58
N ASP A 251 23.70 30.47 18.73
CA ASP A 251 24.04 31.49 19.71
C ASP A 251 25.44 31.20 20.26
N ARG A 252 26.34 32.15 19.96
CA ARG A 252 27.64 32.28 20.57
C ARG A 252 27.47 32.69 22.03
N ARG A 253 27.96 31.87 22.96
CA ARG A 253 29.06 32.22 23.89
C ARG A 253 29.47 31.01 24.72
#